data_AF-A0A536W159-F1
#
_entry.id   AF-A0A536W159-F1
#
_cell.length_a   1.000
_cell.length_b   1.000
_cell.length_c   1.000
_cell.angle_alpha   90.00
_cell.angle_beta   90.00
_cell.angle_gamma   90.00
#
_symmetry.space_group_name_H-M   'P 1'
#
loop_
_entity.id
_entity.type
_entity.pdbx_description
1 polymer ?
#
loop_
_entity_poly.entity_id
_entity_poly.type
_entity_poly.pdbx_seq_one_letter_code
_entity_poly.pdbx_strand_id
1 'polypeptide(L)'
;MVARRRSGRARTIAFHPGVPRATRGRHRRHAARAAPRRGGSVARGPRGVERCASFGDAPGARGGSVEPCVVLAAGTARRRHAARRLEAVAWAVARLAGARARRSRAARSLAERRGDALAGRWIRQSAAGLAAALGVLPGAQCMRRGVAPLGSGAGSAPGRQVLPCAQRGVALILVLWLTVLLTVIAAGFAYSMRTEALAARNAVALAQARALADGAIARVAFELMRPRTAAETWAPDGGVHYWEEGGALIAANAVDESGKIDLNAASDALLKNLFQTAAGVDADTAARLVDAIGDWKDADEVRRPQGAEAPEYQSAGLSYKPANAPFETVAELQRVLGMTPALYAAVADSLTVFSRQPGVNPAYASRTILLALPNATPEVVDAYIAQRNDALAQRRPLPAFPIAAGAAPINVWRIRAEATTADGVTFIREAVIGPGGDVLHAVTVLLWQEGDRRVFTPPPGTQ
;
A
#
# COMPACT_ATOMS: atom_id res chain seq x y z
N MET A 1 -10.90 -85.95 -59.04
CA MET A 1 -9.50 -85.58 -59.39
C MET A 1 -9.08 -84.43 -58.46
N VAL A 2 -8.76 -84.73 -57.19
CA VAL A 2 -7.41 -84.61 -56.55
C VAL A 2 -6.62 -83.34 -56.89
N ALA A 3 -6.40 -82.47 -55.89
CA ALA A 3 -5.09 -81.86 -55.49
C ALA A 3 -5.32 -80.83 -54.35
N ARG A 4 -4.99 -81.11 -53.07
CA ARG A 4 -3.68 -80.99 -52.34
C ARG A 4 -3.06 -79.57 -52.38
N ARG A 5 -3.00 -78.81 -51.27
CA ARG A 5 -2.10 -78.85 -50.06
C ARG A 5 -0.73 -78.13 -50.22
N ARG A 6 -0.43 -77.26 -49.23
CA ARG A 6 0.86 -76.85 -48.58
C ARG A 6 0.99 -75.31 -48.55
N SER A 7 1.06 -74.56 -47.44
CA SER A 7 1.76 -74.63 -46.13
C SER A 7 3.28 -74.42 -46.19
N GLY A 8 3.77 -73.29 -45.67
CA GLY A 8 5.19 -73.00 -45.40
C GLY A 8 5.36 -71.99 -44.25
N ARG A 9 5.61 -72.53 -43.04
CA ARG A 9 6.25 -71.91 -41.84
C ARG A 9 7.67 -71.43 -42.20
N ALA A 10 8.46 -70.66 -41.45
CA ALA A 10 8.44 -69.81 -40.25
C ALA A 10 9.90 -69.31 -40.10
N ARG A 11 10.16 -68.22 -39.35
CA ARG A 11 11.18 -68.14 -38.26
C ARG A 11 11.50 -66.70 -37.84
N THR A 12 11.23 -66.45 -36.57
CA THR A 12 11.79 -65.45 -35.66
C THR A 12 13.31 -65.66 -35.46
N ILE A 13 14.07 -64.59 -35.17
CA ILE A 13 15.10 -64.50 -34.10
C ILE A 13 15.50 -63.01 -33.94
N ALA A 14 15.51 -62.53 -32.70
CA ALA A 14 16.02 -61.24 -32.25
C ALA A 14 17.44 -61.39 -31.69
N PHE A 15 18.30 -60.36 -31.78
CA PHE A 15 19.47 -60.16 -30.91
C PHE A 15 19.95 -58.68 -30.92
N HIS A 16 19.91 -58.01 -29.76
CA HIS A 16 20.85 -56.95 -29.31
C HIS A 16 22.07 -57.65 -28.67
N PRO A 17 23.25 -57.03 -28.33
CA PRO A 17 23.54 -55.61 -28.00
C PRO A 17 24.94 -55.10 -28.47
N GLY A 18 25.40 -53.92 -28.03
CA GLY A 18 26.83 -53.66 -27.78
C GLY A 18 27.45 -52.32 -28.23
N VAL A 19 27.99 -51.56 -27.26
CA VAL A 19 28.74 -50.27 -27.32
C VAL A 19 30.28 -50.53 -27.38
N PRO A 20 31.15 -49.65 -27.93
CA PRO A 20 32.08 -48.77 -27.14
C PRO A 20 32.40 -47.37 -27.76
N ARG A 21 32.49 -46.26 -26.98
CA ARG A 21 33.69 -45.54 -26.41
C ARG A 21 34.82 -45.18 -27.42
N ALA A 22 35.55 -44.04 -27.40
CA ALA A 22 35.66 -42.79 -26.62
C ALA A 22 36.84 -41.94 -27.22
N THR A 23 36.90 -40.61 -26.98
CA THR A 23 38.12 -39.78 -26.69
C THR A 23 37.71 -38.28 -26.59
N ARG A 24 37.70 -37.64 -25.40
CA ARG A 24 38.76 -36.93 -24.64
C ARG A 24 39.42 -35.72 -25.33
N GLY A 25 39.13 -34.53 -24.80
CA GLY A 25 39.97 -33.33 -24.85
C GLY A 25 39.80 -32.49 -23.57
N ARG A 26 40.87 -32.35 -22.78
CA ARG A 26 40.98 -31.51 -21.56
C ARG A 26 41.71 -30.21 -21.92
N HIS A 27 41.39 -29.09 -21.26
CA HIS A 27 42.34 -28.07 -20.74
C HIS A 27 41.51 -27.08 -19.89
N ARG A 28 41.65 -26.99 -18.57
CA ARG A 28 42.70 -26.46 -17.68
C ARG A 28 42.14 -25.22 -16.95
N ARG A 29 42.07 -25.32 -15.62
CA ARG A 29 41.75 -24.25 -14.67
C ARG A 29 42.93 -23.28 -14.57
N HIS A 30 42.64 -21.98 -14.51
CA HIS A 30 43.52 -21.01 -13.88
C HIS A 30 42.72 -20.19 -12.87
N ALA A 31 43.02 -20.42 -11.60
CA ALA A 31 42.77 -19.47 -10.51
C ALA A 31 44.08 -18.71 -10.30
N ALA A 32 44.04 -17.37 -10.34
CA ALA A 32 45.14 -16.52 -9.92
C ALA A 32 44.60 -15.30 -9.18
N ARG A 33 44.79 -15.38 -7.86
CA ARG A 33 44.94 -14.33 -6.83
C ARG A 33 44.87 -12.87 -7.30
N ALA A 34 43.90 -12.15 -6.74
CA ALA A 34 43.92 -10.70 -6.60
C ALA A 34 44.96 -10.28 -5.53
N ALA A 35 45.75 -9.26 -5.84
CA ALA A 35 46.56 -8.49 -4.90
C ALA A 35 45.97 -7.08 -4.76
N PRO A 36 45.91 -6.48 -3.56
CA PRO A 36 45.37 -5.13 -3.39
C PRO A 36 46.49 -4.08 -3.57
N ARG A 37 46.23 -3.06 -4.40
CA ARG A 37 47.01 -1.82 -4.37
C ARG A 37 46.44 -0.88 -3.32
N ARG A 38 47.32 -0.44 -2.41
CA ARG A 38 47.14 0.67 -1.48
C ARG A 38 47.09 2.00 -2.23
N GLY A 39 46.27 2.93 -1.76
CA GLY A 39 46.49 4.37 -1.95
C GLY A 39 45.19 5.19 -2.03
N GLY A 40 44.94 6.04 -1.02
CA GLY A 40 44.24 7.30 -1.27
C GLY A 40 43.04 7.66 -0.40
N SER A 41 43.33 8.42 0.66
CA SER A 41 42.50 9.45 1.30
C SER A 41 41.26 9.07 2.12
N VAL A 42 41.45 9.33 3.42
CA VAL A 42 40.49 9.43 4.50
C VAL A 42 39.70 10.74 4.38
N ALA A 43 38.38 10.68 4.51
CA ALA A 43 37.56 11.80 4.98
C ALA A 43 36.61 11.28 6.08
N ARG A 44 36.84 11.75 7.31
CA ARG A 44 36.04 11.44 8.51
C ARG A 44 34.74 12.27 8.51
N GLY A 45 33.61 11.60 8.68
CA GLY A 45 32.31 12.17 9.08
C GLY A 45 31.72 11.38 10.27
N PRO A 46 30.90 12.00 11.13
CA PRO A 46 30.74 11.59 12.53
C PRO A 46 29.86 10.36 12.74
N ARG A 47 30.23 9.58 13.76
CA ARG A 47 29.58 8.39 14.28
C ARG A 47 28.24 8.70 14.94
N GLY A 48 27.28 7.79 14.79
CA GLY A 48 26.04 7.75 15.57
C GLY A 48 25.05 6.74 15.01
N VAL A 49 25.39 5.44 15.04
CA VAL A 49 24.43 4.35 14.80
C VAL A 49 24.45 3.46 16.04
N GLU A 50 23.40 3.59 16.85
CA GLU A 50 23.11 2.65 17.93
C GLU A 50 22.62 1.33 17.31
N ARG A 51 23.21 0.22 17.76
CA ARG A 51 22.83 -1.13 17.37
C ARG A 51 21.67 -1.59 18.24
N CYS A 52 20.57 -2.03 17.64
CA CYS A 52 19.68 -3.00 18.29
C CYS A 52 20.19 -4.40 17.99
N ALA A 53 20.42 -5.18 19.05
CA ALA A 53 20.84 -6.57 18.97
C ALA A 53 19.64 -7.45 18.59
N SER A 54 19.80 -8.25 17.53
CA SER A 54 18.98 -9.42 17.22
C SER A 54 19.53 -10.62 17.99
N PHE A 55 18.64 -11.40 18.61
CA PHE A 55 18.97 -12.67 19.26
C PHE A 55 18.46 -13.82 18.38
N GLY A 56 19.36 -14.71 17.93
CA GLY A 56 19.06 -16.09 17.49
C GLY A 56 19.19 -16.41 15.99
N ASP A 57 20.35 -16.95 15.60
CA ASP A 57 20.71 -17.53 14.28
C ASP A 57 19.92 -18.81 13.91
N ALA A 58 19.71 -19.16 12.61
CA ALA A 58 20.62 -20.01 11.81
C ALA A 58 20.34 -19.98 10.27
N PRO A 59 21.26 -20.46 9.40
CA PRO A 59 21.62 -19.80 8.15
C PRO A 59 21.23 -20.53 6.85
N GLY A 60 21.00 -19.78 5.77
CA GLY A 60 21.24 -20.27 4.41
C GLY A 60 20.21 -19.90 3.34
N ALA A 61 20.19 -18.64 2.90
CA ALA A 61 19.76 -18.29 1.54
C ALA A 61 20.33 -16.92 1.15
N ARG A 62 21.13 -16.87 0.08
CA ARG A 62 21.53 -15.63 -0.58
C ARG A 62 20.43 -15.25 -1.57
N GLY A 63 19.81 -14.10 -1.37
CA GLY A 63 18.84 -13.50 -2.28
C GLY A 63 18.27 -12.25 -1.62
N GLY A 64 18.93 -11.11 -1.83
CA GLY A 64 18.54 -9.85 -1.21
C GLY A 64 17.37 -9.19 -1.94
N SER A 65 16.22 -9.11 -1.29
CA SER A 65 15.26 -8.03 -1.49
C SER A 65 15.34 -7.12 -0.25
N VAL A 66 15.73 -5.86 -0.47
CA VAL A 66 15.72 -4.82 0.57
C VAL A 66 14.34 -4.18 0.48
N GLU A 67 13.45 -4.47 1.42
CA GLU A 67 12.21 -3.70 1.57
C GLU A 67 12.54 -2.28 2.06
N PRO A 68 11.97 -1.22 1.46
CA PRO A 68 11.97 0.10 2.07
C PRO A 68 10.96 0.12 3.21
N CYS A 69 11.47 0.22 4.44
CA CYS A 69 10.67 0.51 5.62
C CYS A 69 10.14 1.96 5.49
N VAL A 70 8.90 2.12 5.04
CA VAL A 70 8.21 3.42 5.02
C VAL A 70 7.82 3.76 6.45
N VAL A 71 8.69 4.49 7.14
CA VAL A 71 8.35 5.17 8.39
C VAL A 71 7.39 6.31 8.03
N LEU A 72 6.09 6.09 8.25
CA LEU A 72 5.07 7.13 8.19
C LEU A 72 5.38 8.22 9.23
N ALA A 73 6.03 9.29 8.79
CA ALA A 73 6.21 10.53 9.54
C ALA A 73 4.88 11.32 9.66
N ALA A 74 3.81 10.66 10.08
CA ALA A 74 2.52 11.29 10.34
C ALA A 74 2.45 11.81 11.79
N GLY A 75 3.28 12.79 12.14
CA GLY A 75 3.30 13.30 13.53
C GLY A 75 3.71 14.76 13.70
N THR A 76 4.40 15.37 12.74
CA THR A 76 5.01 16.70 12.95
C THR A 76 4.09 17.85 12.53
N ALA A 77 3.20 17.64 11.55
CA ALA A 77 2.28 18.68 11.06
C ALA A 77 1.10 18.94 12.02
N ARG A 78 0.52 17.89 12.65
CA ARG A 78 -0.60 18.05 13.61
C ARG A 78 -0.19 18.69 14.93
N ARG A 79 1.05 18.47 15.38
CA ARG A 79 1.60 19.12 16.59
C ARG A 79 1.73 20.64 16.44
N ARG A 80 1.97 21.14 15.22
CA ARG A 80 2.03 22.59 14.93
C ARG A 80 0.66 23.27 15.01
N HIS A 81 -0.42 22.58 14.66
CA HIS A 81 -1.78 23.13 14.76
C HIS A 81 -2.32 23.16 16.20
N ALA A 82 -1.97 22.16 17.03
CA ALA A 82 -2.30 22.19 18.46
C ALA A 82 -1.58 23.34 19.19
N ALA A 83 -0.29 23.57 18.88
CA ALA A 83 0.47 24.68 19.45
C ALA A 83 -0.09 26.07 19.07
N ARG A 84 -0.49 26.26 17.81
CA ARG A 84 -1.11 27.53 17.35
C ARG A 84 -2.48 27.81 17.99
N ARG A 85 -3.25 26.77 18.33
CA ARG A 85 -4.54 26.94 19.02
C ARG A 85 -4.37 27.31 20.49
N LEU A 86 -3.32 26.80 21.15
CA LEU A 86 -2.95 27.20 22.50
C LEU A 86 -2.44 28.66 22.56
N GLU A 87 -1.72 29.14 21.54
CA GLU A 87 -1.36 30.56 21.41
C GLU A 87 -2.59 31.47 21.28
N ALA A 88 -3.61 31.06 20.50
CA ALA A 88 -4.84 31.83 20.35
C ALA A 88 -5.65 31.93 21.65
N VAL A 89 -5.72 30.84 22.43
CA VAL A 89 -6.36 30.83 23.76
C VAL A 89 -5.56 31.69 24.75
N ALA A 90 -4.23 31.59 24.77
CA ALA A 90 -3.38 32.42 25.62
C ALA A 90 -3.51 33.92 25.29
N TRP A 91 -3.60 34.28 24.00
CA TRP A 91 -3.84 35.66 23.57
C TRP A 91 -5.25 36.15 23.88
N ALA A 92 -6.28 35.31 23.78
CA ALA A 92 -7.64 35.66 24.15
C ALA A 92 -7.76 35.96 25.66
N VAL A 93 -7.11 35.14 26.50
CA VAL A 93 -7.04 35.34 27.95
C VAL A 93 -6.24 36.60 28.30
N ALA A 94 -5.12 36.88 27.62
CA ALA A 94 -4.35 38.11 27.83
C ALA A 94 -5.11 39.39 27.41
N ARG A 95 -5.99 39.29 26.41
CA ARG A 95 -6.83 40.40 25.93
C ARG A 95 -8.02 40.69 26.87
N LEU A 96 -8.61 39.64 27.44
CA LEU A 96 -9.65 39.75 28.47
C LEU A 96 -9.11 40.31 29.81
N ALA A 97 -7.84 40.08 30.10
CA ALA A 97 -7.15 40.60 31.29
C ALA A 97 -6.66 42.07 31.17
N GLY A 98 -7.06 42.81 30.12
CA GLY A 98 -6.79 44.25 30.01
C GLY A 98 -5.32 44.64 29.79
N ALA A 99 -4.45 43.71 29.36
CA ALA A 99 -3.04 44.01 29.14
C ALA A 99 -2.82 44.79 27.82
N ARG A 100 -2.58 46.11 27.92
CA ARG A 100 -2.21 46.97 26.79
C ARG A 100 -0.74 46.71 26.41
N ALA A 101 -0.50 45.72 25.56
CA ALA A 101 0.86 45.40 25.10
C ALA A 101 1.43 46.52 24.20
N ARG A 102 2.40 47.29 24.71
CA ARG A 102 3.26 48.15 23.87
C ARG A 102 4.12 47.27 22.98
N ARG A 103 4.06 47.47 21.66
CA ARG A 103 4.96 46.83 20.69
C ARG A 103 6.37 47.42 20.82
N SER A 104 7.30 46.67 21.40
CA SER A 104 8.73 46.91 21.21
C SER A 104 9.26 46.04 20.07
N ARG A 105 9.70 46.70 19.00
CA ARG A 105 10.46 46.12 17.88
C ARG A 105 11.85 45.72 18.38
N ALA A 106 12.06 44.48 18.79
CA ALA A 106 13.39 43.90 18.96
C ALA A 106 13.29 42.39 19.22
N ALA A 107 13.04 41.59 18.19
CA ALA A 107 13.34 40.15 18.18
C ALA A 107 13.12 39.58 16.76
N ARG A 108 13.92 40.02 15.80
CA ARG A 108 14.12 39.30 14.53
C ARG A 108 15.59 38.94 14.43
N SER A 109 15.97 37.86 15.10
CA SER A 109 17.15 37.04 14.78
C SER A 109 17.31 36.04 15.90
N LEU A 110 16.95 34.78 15.64
CA LEU A 110 17.37 33.55 16.33
C LEU A 110 16.30 32.47 16.09
N ALA A 111 16.14 32.10 14.83
CA ALA A 111 15.31 30.96 14.45
C ALA A 111 16.09 30.12 13.43
N GLU A 112 17.23 29.59 13.85
CA GLU A 112 17.84 28.45 13.16
C GLU A 112 18.75 27.69 14.12
N ARG A 113 18.49 26.38 14.22
CA ARG A 113 19.22 25.32 14.93
C ARG A 113 18.66 24.89 16.30
N ARG A 114 18.26 23.61 16.31
CA ARG A 114 18.05 22.67 17.42
C ARG A 114 16.74 22.81 18.19
N GLY A 115 15.81 21.92 17.80
CA GLY A 115 14.66 21.51 18.59
C GLY A 115 15.06 20.73 19.86
N ASP A 116 14.05 20.51 20.68
CA ASP A 116 14.01 19.64 21.87
C ASP A 116 14.39 20.22 23.24
N ALA A 117 14.72 21.51 23.35
CA ALA A 117 14.94 22.14 24.66
C ALA A 117 14.04 23.36 24.97
N LEU A 118 13.02 23.64 24.14
CA LEU A 118 12.22 24.87 24.25
C LEU A 118 10.83 24.68 24.87
N ALA A 119 10.20 23.51 24.80
CA ALA A 119 8.89 23.28 25.46
C ALA A 119 8.97 23.44 26.99
N GLY A 120 10.05 22.94 27.61
CA GLY A 120 10.27 23.04 29.06
C GLY A 120 10.76 24.41 29.56
N ARG A 121 11.22 25.31 28.67
CA ARG A 121 11.59 26.69 29.02
C ARG A 121 10.42 27.67 28.80
N TRP A 122 9.57 27.40 27.81
CA TRP A 122 8.41 28.21 27.52
C TRP A 122 7.35 28.11 28.64
N ILE A 123 7.07 26.90 29.14
CA ILE A 123 6.15 26.70 30.28
C ILE A 123 6.66 27.41 31.55
N ARG A 124 7.99 27.44 31.78
CA ARG A 124 8.59 28.16 32.92
C ARG A 124 8.52 29.68 32.79
N GLN A 125 8.67 30.23 31.59
CA GLN A 125 8.56 31.69 31.37
C GLN A 125 7.11 32.17 31.40
N SER A 126 6.16 31.38 30.90
CA SER A 126 4.73 31.70 31.00
C SER A 126 4.21 31.66 32.43
N ALA A 127 4.69 30.73 33.27
CA ALA A 127 4.35 30.68 34.69
C ALA A 127 4.91 31.88 35.48
N ALA A 128 6.15 32.31 35.18
CA ALA A 128 6.77 33.47 35.82
C ALA A 128 6.09 34.80 35.44
N GLY A 129 5.67 34.96 34.18
CA GLY A 129 4.91 36.13 33.73
C GLY A 129 3.52 36.23 34.38
N LEU A 130 2.87 35.09 34.62
CA LEU A 130 1.55 35.02 35.27
C LEU A 130 1.65 35.28 36.78
N ALA A 131 2.71 34.82 37.44
CA ALA A 131 2.99 35.11 38.85
C ALA A 131 3.28 36.59 39.11
N ALA A 132 3.96 37.27 38.18
CA ALA A 132 4.21 38.70 38.24
C ALA A 132 2.95 39.54 37.97
N ALA A 133 2.08 39.09 37.06
CA ALA A 133 0.81 39.76 36.74
C ALA A 133 -0.25 39.64 37.86
N LEU A 134 -0.15 38.62 38.72
CA LEU A 134 -1.10 38.38 39.83
C LEU A 134 -0.71 39.02 41.17
N GLY A 135 0.43 39.72 41.27
CA GLY A 135 0.80 40.48 42.47
C GLY A 135 0.96 39.63 43.74
N VAL A 136 1.51 38.41 43.62
CA VAL A 136 1.61 37.42 44.73
C VAL A 136 2.93 37.53 45.51
N LEU A 137 3.65 38.66 45.44
CA LEU A 137 4.72 38.90 46.40
C LEU A 137 4.12 39.47 47.69
N PRO A 138 4.17 38.75 48.83
CA PRO A 138 3.67 39.28 50.09
C PRO A 138 4.51 40.49 50.50
N GLY A 139 3.85 41.63 50.62
CA GLY A 139 4.43 42.85 51.15
C GLY A 139 4.91 42.61 52.58
N ALA A 140 6.23 42.63 52.78
CA ALA A 140 6.87 42.74 54.08
C ALA A 140 6.67 44.17 54.62
N GLN A 141 5.46 44.47 55.12
CA GLN A 141 5.16 45.73 55.80
C GLN A 141 4.22 45.44 56.98
N CYS A 142 4.82 45.31 58.17
CA CYS A 142 4.40 45.93 59.43
C CYS A 142 5.09 45.25 60.62
N MET A 143 6.38 45.52 60.80
CA MET A 143 6.97 45.58 62.15
C MET A 143 7.64 46.94 62.30
N ARG A 144 6.82 47.96 62.58
CA ARG A 144 7.32 49.19 63.22
C ARG A 144 7.71 48.82 64.64
N ARG A 145 9.01 48.74 64.91
CA ARG A 145 9.56 48.79 66.28
C ARG A 145 9.24 50.18 66.84
N GLY A 146 8.19 50.28 67.66
CA GLY A 146 8.01 51.40 68.57
C GLY A 146 8.97 51.22 69.73
N VAL A 147 10.00 52.05 69.79
CA VAL A 147 10.85 52.20 70.97
C VAL A 147 10.05 52.99 71.98
N ALA A 148 9.69 52.38 73.11
CA ALA A 148 9.13 53.07 74.26
C ALA A 148 10.25 53.29 75.30
N PRO A 149 10.47 54.53 75.78
CA PRO A 149 11.48 54.79 76.80
C PRO A 149 11.01 54.33 78.18
N LEU A 150 11.98 53.87 78.98
CA LEU A 150 11.81 53.47 80.38
C LEU A 150 11.36 54.68 81.22
N GLY A 151 10.17 54.60 81.78
CA GLY A 151 9.64 55.51 82.78
C GLY A 151 8.91 54.71 83.86
N SER A 152 9.46 54.74 85.07
CA SER A 152 8.91 54.16 86.28
C SER A 152 7.65 54.90 86.74
N GLY A 153 6.56 54.19 86.97
CA GLY A 153 5.36 54.74 87.59
C GLY A 153 4.20 53.74 87.59
N ALA A 154 3.73 53.41 88.78
CA ALA A 154 2.60 52.53 89.04
C ALA A 154 1.27 53.07 88.50
N GLY A 155 0.36 52.18 88.09
CA GLY A 155 -1.04 52.55 87.81
C GLY A 155 -1.76 51.61 86.84
N SER A 156 -2.78 50.94 87.36
CA SER A 156 -4.01 50.38 86.74
C SER A 156 -4.15 50.23 85.20
N ALA A 157 -4.65 49.04 84.82
CA ALA A 157 -4.98 48.49 83.50
C ALA A 157 -5.81 49.35 82.53
N PRO A 158 -5.86 48.96 81.23
CA PRO A 158 -7.17 48.57 80.68
C PRO A 158 -7.16 47.36 79.73
N GLY A 159 -8.36 46.80 79.53
CA GLY A 159 -8.68 45.60 78.77
C GLY A 159 -8.23 45.61 77.30
N ARG A 160 -7.71 44.46 76.88
CA ARG A 160 -7.17 44.23 75.54
C ARG A 160 -8.31 43.80 74.61
N GLN A 161 -8.89 44.75 73.87
CA GLN A 161 -9.78 44.42 72.75
C GLN A 161 -8.93 43.92 71.57
N VAL A 162 -9.19 42.68 71.15
CA VAL A 162 -8.59 42.10 69.94
C VAL A 162 -9.50 42.49 68.77
N LEU A 163 -9.10 43.48 67.97
CA LEU A 163 -9.77 43.78 66.70
C LEU A 163 -9.44 42.65 65.70
N PRO A 164 -10.44 42.02 65.07
CA PRO A 164 -10.20 40.98 64.08
C PRO A 164 -9.56 41.60 62.82
N CYS A 165 -8.36 41.12 62.47
CA CYS A 165 -7.72 41.45 61.20
C CYS A 165 -8.59 40.95 60.03
N ALA A 166 -9.07 41.86 59.19
CA ALA A 166 -9.83 41.53 57.99
C ALA A 166 -8.97 40.67 57.04
N GLN A 167 -9.43 39.45 56.76
CA GLN A 167 -8.84 38.54 55.78
C GLN A 167 -8.91 39.16 54.38
N ARG A 168 -7.75 39.37 53.75
CA ARG A 168 -7.64 39.78 52.34
C ARG A 168 -7.89 38.57 51.44
N GLY A 169 -8.96 38.62 50.63
CA GLY A 169 -9.46 37.56 49.75
C GLY A 169 -8.57 37.15 48.55
N VAL A 170 -7.25 37.00 48.75
CA VAL A 170 -6.29 36.63 47.69
C VAL A 170 -6.18 35.10 47.51
N ALA A 171 -6.41 34.33 48.58
CA ALA A 171 -6.30 32.86 48.55
C ALA A 171 -7.24 32.21 47.52
N LEU A 172 -8.48 32.72 47.40
CA LEU A 172 -9.46 32.19 46.45
C LEU A 172 -9.01 32.36 44.98
N ILE A 173 -8.39 33.49 44.65
CA ILE A 173 -7.89 33.78 43.30
C ILE A 173 -6.75 32.82 42.96
N LEU A 174 -5.82 32.57 43.90
CA LEU A 174 -4.74 31.59 43.71
C LEU A 174 -5.27 30.18 43.48
N VAL A 175 -6.26 29.76 44.27
CA VAL A 175 -6.89 28.44 44.11
C VAL A 175 -7.58 28.35 42.75
N LEU A 176 -8.32 29.39 42.34
CA LEU A 176 -9.02 29.40 41.06
C LEU A 176 -8.05 29.38 39.87
N TRP A 177 -6.92 30.08 39.94
CA TRP A 177 -5.89 30.00 38.90
C TRP A 177 -5.20 28.65 38.87
N LEU A 178 -4.90 28.06 40.03
CA LEU A 178 -4.33 26.72 40.14
C LEU A 178 -5.28 25.67 39.56
N THR A 179 -6.58 25.77 39.87
CA THR A 179 -7.59 24.84 39.33
C THR A 179 -7.69 24.99 37.82
N VAL A 180 -7.76 26.22 37.28
CA VAL A 180 -7.77 26.45 35.83
C VAL A 180 -6.54 25.85 35.14
N LEU A 181 -5.34 26.05 35.70
CA LEU A 181 -4.11 25.49 35.15
C LEU A 181 -4.14 23.94 35.14
N LEU A 182 -4.53 23.34 36.27
CA LEU A 182 -4.65 21.90 36.40
C LEU A 182 -5.69 21.33 35.43
N THR A 183 -6.83 22.00 35.26
CA THR A 183 -7.88 21.59 34.31
C THR A 183 -7.38 21.62 32.87
N VAL A 184 -6.61 22.62 32.46
CA VAL A 184 -6.05 22.70 31.10
C VAL A 184 -5.06 21.55 30.85
N ILE A 185 -4.20 21.23 31.82
CA ILE A 185 -3.25 20.11 31.71
C ILE A 185 -3.99 18.78 31.63
N ALA A 186 -4.97 18.57 32.52
CA ALA A 186 -5.79 17.35 32.54
C ALA A 186 -6.60 17.17 31.24
N ALA A 187 -7.20 18.24 30.73
CA ALA A 187 -7.93 18.22 29.46
C ALA A 187 -7.00 17.91 28.27
N GLY A 188 -5.79 18.48 28.24
CA GLY A 188 -4.78 18.18 27.23
C GLY A 188 -4.34 16.71 27.25
N PHE A 189 -4.12 16.15 28.45
CA PHE A 189 -3.79 14.74 28.62
C PHE A 189 -4.94 13.82 28.19
N ALA A 190 -6.17 14.10 28.62
CA ALA A 190 -7.36 13.33 28.24
C ALA A 190 -7.59 13.33 26.72
N TYR A 191 -7.40 14.48 26.07
CA TYR A 191 -7.47 14.58 24.62
C TYR A 191 -6.40 13.72 23.93
N SER A 192 -5.15 13.79 24.38
CA SER A 192 -4.05 12.97 23.84
C SER A 192 -4.34 11.48 23.98
N MET A 193 -4.73 11.03 25.18
CA MET A 193 -5.06 9.63 25.46
C MET A 193 -6.23 9.14 24.59
N ARG A 194 -7.27 9.95 24.40
CA ARG A 194 -8.39 9.59 23.51
C ARG A 194 -7.93 9.42 22.07
N THR A 195 -7.06 10.30 21.57
CA THR A 195 -6.55 10.19 20.19
C THR A 195 -5.66 8.97 20.00
N GLU A 196 -4.82 8.63 20.98
CA GLU A 196 -3.99 7.43 20.95
C GLU A 196 -4.82 6.15 21.03
N ALA A 197 -5.84 6.12 21.89
CA ALA A 197 -6.76 4.99 21.99
C ALA A 197 -7.52 4.75 20.67
N LEU A 198 -8.02 5.81 20.02
CA LEU A 198 -8.68 5.69 18.72
C LEU A 198 -7.72 5.21 17.63
N ALA A 199 -6.49 5.71 17.60
CA ALA A 199 -5.47 5.26 16.64
C ALA A 199 -5.12 3.78 16.84
N ALA A 200 -4.95 3.35 18.09
CA ALA A 200 -4.67 1.95 18.42
C ALA A 200 -5.82 1.02 18.02
N ARG A 201 -7.08 1.41 18.29
CA ARG A 201 -8.27 0.66 17.88
C ARG A 201 -8.36 0.51 16.37
N ASN A 202 -8.17 1.60 15.61
CA ASN A 202 -8.19 1.56 14.16
C ASN A 202 -7.06 0.69 13.58
N ALA A 203 -5.87 0.70 14.20
CA ALA A 203 -4.76 -0.15 13.78
C ALA A 203 -5.07 -1.65 13.96
N VAL A 204 -5.70 -2.02 15.08
CA VAL A 204 -6.14 -3.41 15.32
C VAL A 204 -7.23 -3.82 14.34
N ALA A 205 -8.25 -2.97 14.14
CA ALA A 205 -9.34 -3.25 13.21
C ALA A 205 -8.86 -3.41 11.76
N LEU A 206 -7.91 -2.57 11.32
CA LEU A 206 -7.29 -2.70 10.00
C LEU A 206 -6.45 -3.97 9.87
N ALA A 207 -5.71 -4.34 10.91
CA ALA A 207 -4.93 -5.58 10.91
C ALA A 207 -5.83 -6.83 10.82
N GLN A 208 -6.97 -6.82 11.52
CA GLN A 208 -7.99 -7.87 11.43
C GLN A 208 -8.62 -7.93 10.03
N ALA A 209 -9.07 -6.79 9.49
CA ALA A 209 -9.64 -6.73 8.14
C ALA A 209 -8.65 -7.27 7.09
N ARG A 210 -7.37 -6.89 7.20
CA ARG A 210 -6.32 -7.38 6.31
C ARG A 210 -6.12 -8.89 6.44
N ALA A 211 -6.03 -9.42 7.65
CA ALA A 211 -5.85 -10.87 7.85
C ALA A 211 -7.04 -11.68 7.31
N LEU A 212 -8.27 -11.17 7.47
CA LEU A 212 -9.48 -11.78 6.92
C LEU A 212 -9.48 -11.76 5.39
N ALA A 213 -9.12 -10.64 4.76
CA ALA A 213 -9.01 -10.56 3.30
C ALA A 213 -7.90 -11.49 2.76
N ASP A 214 -6.77 -11.57 3.46
CA ASP A 214 -5.66 -12.48 3.10
C ASP A 214 -6.11 -13.95 3.21
N GLY A 215 -6.86 -14.32 4.26
CA GLY A 215 -7.46 -15.64 4.43
C GLY A 215 -8.54 -15.96 3.38
N ALA A 216 -9.32 -14.95 2.99
CA ALA A 216 -10.33 -15.08 1.94
C ALA A 216 -9.72 -15.42 0.58
N ILE A 217 -8.54 -14.88 0.25
CA ILE A 217 -7.81 -15.31 -0.96
C ILE A 217 -7.49 -16.81 -0.91
N ALA A 218 -6.98 -17.30 0.22
CA ALA A 218 -6.66 -18.71 0.39
C ALA A 218 -7.91 -19.59 0.29
N ARG A 219 -9.04 -19.14 0.87
CA ARG A 219 -10.34 -19.81 0.77
C ARG A 219 -10.83 -19.91 -0.68
N VAL A 220 -10.80 -18.81 -1.43
CA VAL A 220 -11.20 -18.80 -2.85
C VAL A 220 -10.29 -19.72 -3.66
N ALA A 221 -8.97 -19.64 -3.48
CA ALA A 221 -8.03 -20.51 -4.19
C ALA A 221 -8.32 -22.00 -3.91
N PHE A 222 -8.59 -22.35 -2.65
CA PHE A 222 -9.00 -23.72 -2.29
C PHE A 222 -10.27 -24.15 -3.02
N GLU A 223 -11.31 -23.31 -3.06
CA GLU A 223 -12.57 -23.63 -3.72
C GLU A 223 -12.41 -23.82 -5.24
N LEU A 224 -11.58 -23.00 -5.89
CA LEU A 224 -11.30 -23.12 -7.34
C LEU A 224 -10.51 -24.37 -7.71
N MET A 225 -9.71 -24.91 -6.78
CA MET A 225 -8.94 -26.14 -6.99
C MET A 225 -9.75 -27.41 -6.75
N ARG A 226 -10.94 -27.32 -6.12
CA ARG A 226 -11.77 -28.50 -5.87
C ARG A 226 -12.22 -29.11 -7.21
N PRO A 227 -12.29 -30.45 -7.31
CA PRO A 227 -12.85 -31.09 -8.49
C PRO A 227 -14.26 -30.56 -8.79
N ARG A 228 -14.53 -30.23 -10.05
CA ARG A 228 -15.81 -29.67 -10.52
C ARG A 228 -17.00 -30.66 -10.47
N THR A 229 -16.82 -31.81 -9.82
CA THR A 229 -17.86 -32.82 -9.62
C THR A 229 -18.75 -32.53 -8.40
N ALA A 230 -18.38 -31.57 -7.55
CA ALA A 230 -19.23 -31.11 -6.47
C ALA A 230 -20.22 -30.04 -6.97
N ALA A 231 -21.49 -30.15 -6.58
CA ALA A 231 -22.58 -29.28 -7.05
C ALA A 231 -22.46 -27.80 -6.60
N GLU A 232 -21.41 -27.44 -5.85
CA GLU A 232 -21.19 -26.14 -5.21
C GLU A 232 -19.78 -25.56 -5.45
N THR A 233 -19.02 -26.11 -6.42
CA THR A 233 -17.67 -25.61 -6.71
C THR A 233 -17.75 -24.19 -7.29
N TRP A 234 -17.00 -23.26 -6.70
CA TRP A 234 -16.89 -21.89 -7.20
C TRP A 234 -16.22 -21.89 -8.58
N ALA A 235 -16.63 -20.95 -9.43
CA ALA A 235 -16.06 -20.78 -10.76
C ALA A 235 -15.29 -19.46 -10.86
N PRO A 236 -14.24 -19.38 -11.69
CA PRO A 236 -13.51 -18.15 -11.93
C PRO A 236 -14.23 -17.27 -12.99
N ASP A 237 -15.55 -17.14 -12.87
CA ASP A 237 -16.44 -16.46 -13.81
C ASP A 237 -16.74 -15.00 -13.42
N GLY A 238 -16.14 -14.53 -12.32
CA GLY A 238 -16.35 -13.20 -11.76
C GLY A 238 -17.52 -13.08 -10.79
N GLY A 239 -18.27 -14.16 -10.56
CA GLY A 239 -19.33 -14.21 -9.55
C GLY A 239 -18.82 -13.86 -8.15
N VAL A 240 -19.57 -13.02 -7.44
CA VAL A 240 -19.20 -12.59 -6.08
C VAL A 240 -19.82 -13.55 -5.06
N HIS A 241 -18.98 -14.08 -4.19
CA HIS A 241 -19.36 -14.92 -3.07
C HIS A 241 -19.26 -14.14 -1.76
N TYR A 242 -20.30 -14.25 -0.93
CA TYR A 242 -20.39 -13.58 0.37
C TYR A 242 -20.44 -14.61 1.50
N TRP A 243 -19.74 -14.35 2.59
CA TRP A 243 -19.84 -15.12 3.83
C TRP A 243 -19.43 -14.29 5.04
N GLU A 244 -19.70 -14.78 6.23
CA GLU A 244 -19.28 -14.17 7.49
C GLU A 244 -18.19 -14.98 8.18
N GLU A 245 -17.19 -14.30 8.73
CA GLU A 245 -16.12 -14.92 9.51
C GLU A 245 -15.64 -13.97 10.61
N GLY A 246 -15.64 -14.43 11.87
CA GLY A 246 -15.17 -13.62 13.00
C GLY A 246 -15.95 -12.31 13.20
N GLY A 247 -17.24 -12.27 12.80
CA GLY A 247 -18.07 -11.05 12.86
C GLY A 247 -17.75 -10.03 11.76
N ALA A 248 -16.96 -10.39 10.75
CA ALA A 248 -16.74 -9.59 9.55
C ALA A 248 -17.50 -10.18 8.36
N LEU A 249 -18.02 -9.29 7.52
CA LEU A 249 -18.59 -9.65 6.22
C LEU A 249 -17.46 -9.71 5.20
N ILE A 250 -17.35 -10.84 4.50
CA ILE A 250 -16.36 -11.05 3.45
C ILE A 250 -17.08 -11.20 2.11
N ALA A 251 -16.56 -10.52 1.09
CA ALA A 251 -17.01 -10.62 -0.28
C ALA A 251 -15.80 -10.91 -1.19
N ALA A 252 -15.84 -11.96 -1.99
CA ALA A 252 -14.75 -12.29 -2.88
C ALA A 252 -15.22 -12.77 -4.25
N ASN A 253 -14.46 -12.47 -5.29
CA ASN A 253 -14.64 -13.04 -6.62
C ASN A 253 -13.30 -13.50 -7.19
N ALA A 254 -13.39 -14.30 -8.25
CA ALA A 254 -12.23 -14.73 -9.02
C ALA A 254 -12.53 -14.69 -10.51
N VAL A 255 -11.55 -14.31 -11.31
CA VAL A 255 -11.61 -14.32 -12.78
C VAL A 255 -10.37 -15.01 -13.32
N ASP A 256 -10.52 -15.87 -14.32
CA ASP A 256 -9.39 -16.48 -15.02
C ASP A 256 -8.66 -15.45 -15.90
N GLU A 257 -7.35 -15.33 -15.73
CA GLU A 257 -6.51 -14.36 -16.43
C GLU A 257 -6.43 -14.64 -17.95
N SER A 258 -6.84 -15.82 -18.43
CA SER A 258 -7.02 -16.05 -19.88
C SER A 258 -8.07 -15.14 -20.50
N GLY A 259 -8.98 -14.55 -19.71
CA GLY A 259 -9.92 -13.54 -20.18
C GLY A 259 -9.27 -12.19 -20.52
N LYS A 260 -8.00 -11.96 -20.14
CA LYS A 260 -7.27 -10.71 -20.33
C LYS A 260 -6.21 -10.80 -21.43
N ILE A 261 -5.88 -9.66 -22.03
CA ILE A 261 -4.87 -9.57 -23.10
C ILE A 261 -3.48 -9.52 -22.47
N ASP A 262 -2.61 -10.45 -22.84
CA ASP A 262 -1.23 -10.49 -22.34
C ASP A 262 -0.32 -9.47 -23.03
N LEU A 263 0.27 -8.53 -22.30
CA LEU A 263 1.19 -7.54 -22.87
C LEU A 263 2.42 -8.19 -23.53
N ASN A 264 2.90 -9.30 -22.97
CA ASN A 264 4.11 -9.95 -23.45
C ASN A 264 3.83 -10.85 -24.65
N ALA A 265 2.69 -11.54 -24.68
CA ALA A 265 2.38 -12.54 -25.69
C ALA A 265 1.37 -12.10 -26.78
N ALA A 266 0.55 -11.07 -26.55
CA ALA A 266 -0.49 -10.65 -27.50
C ALA A 266 0.09 -10.19 -28.84
N SER A 267 -0.71 -10.39 -29.90
CA SER A 267 -0.38 -9.88 -31.22
C SER A 267 -0.57 -8.36 -31.31
N ASP A 268 0.23 -7.73 -32.17
CA ASP A 268 0.16 -6.29 -32.46
C ASP A 268 -1.24 -5.86 -32.90
N ALA A 269 -1.92 -6.69 -33.70
CA ALA A 269 -3.29 -6.43 -34.15
C ALA A 269 -4.30 -6.39 -32.98
N LEU A 270 -4.17 -7.28 -32.01
CA LEU A 270 -5.05 -7.33 -30.85
C LEU A 270 -4.83 -6.12 -29.93
N LEU A 271 -3.57 -5.75 -29.67
CA LEU A 271 -3.24 -4.55 -28.89
C LEU A 271 -3.70 -3.28 -29.60
N LYS A 272 -3.49 -3.18 -30.92
CA LYS A 272 -3.96 -2.05 -31.73
C LYS A 272 -5.48 -1.87 -31.61
N ASN A 273 -6.23 -2.96 -31.82
CA ASN A 273 -7.68 -2.94 -31.70
C ASN A 273 -8.14 -2.56 -30.29
N LEU A 274 -7.45 -3.04 -29.24
CA LEU A 274 -7.76 -2.66 -27.85
C LEU A 274 -7.63 -1.15 -27.64
N PHE A 275 -6.54 -0.53 -28.11
CA PHE A 275 -6.38 0.92 -27.99
C PHE A 275 -7.49 1.67 -28.73
N GLN A 276 -7.87 1.21 -29.93
CA GLN A 276 -8.93 1.83 -30.71
C GLN A 276 -10.31 1.69 -30.05
N THR A 277 -10.64 0.51 -29.50
CA THR A 277 -11.97 0.24 -28.92
C THR A 277 -12.11 0.73 -27.48
N ALA A 278 -11.08 0.58 -26.65
CA ALA A 278 -11.12 0.96 -25.24
C ALA A 278 -10.80 2.45 -25.03
N ALA A 279 -9.80 2.97 -25.75
CA ALA A 279 -9.32 4.33 -25.57
C ALA A 279 -9.76 5.30 -26.68
N GLY A 280 -10.39 4.80 -27.75
CA GLY A 280 -10.93 5.63 -28.82
C GLY A 280 -9.87 6.34 -29.67
N VAL A 281 -8.62 5.85 -29.67
CA VAL A 281 -7.54 6.47 -30.43
C VAL A 281 -7.63 6.13 -31.92
N ASP A 282 -7.08 7.00 -32.76
CA ASP A 282 -6.95 6.75 -34.20
C ASP A 282 -5.95 5.61 -34.51
N ALA A 283 -6.00 5.11 -35.74
CA ALA A 283 -5.20 3.96 -36.16
C ALA A 283 -3.68 4.22 -36.15
N ASP A 284 -3.24 5.46 -36.37
CA ASP A 284 -1.83 5.83 -36.39
C ASP A 284 -1.29 5.99 -34.96
N THR A 285 -2.09 6.56 -34.06
CA THR A 285 -1.77 6.61 -32.63
C THR A 285 -1.70 5.22 -32.04
N ALA A 286 -2.65 4.34 -32.36
CA ALA A 286 -2.61 2.96 -31.92
C ALA A 286 -1.38 2.22 -32.45
N ALA A 287 -1.00 2.42 -33.72
CA ALA A 287 0.20 1.82 -34.30
C ALA A 287 1.49 2.30 -33.62
N ARG A 288 1.65 3.60 -33.37
CA ARG A 288 2.76 4.17 -32.59
C ARG A 288 2.88 3.54 -31.20
N LEU A 289 1.76 3.40 -30.49
CA LEU A 289 1.75 2.82 -29.15
C LEU A 289 2.15 1.35 -29.17
N VAL A 290 1.64 0.57 -30.13
CA VAL A 290 1.98 -0.85 -30.26
C VAL A 290 3.45 -1.05 -30.61
N ASP A 291 4.00 -0.26 -31.54
CA ASP A 291 5.42 -0.31 -31.86
C ASP A 291 6.28 0.07 -30.65
N ALA A 292 5.91 1.11 -29.90
CA ALA A 292 6.63 1.51 -28.68
C ALA A 292 6.52 0.47 -27.55
N ILE A 293 5.41 -0.27 -27.45
CA ILE A 293 5.25 -1.42 -26.54
C ILE A 293 6.13 -2.58 -27.00
N GLY A 294 6.26 -2.77 -28.31
CA GLY A 294 7.17 -3.73 -28.94
C GLY A 294 8.62 -3.47 -28.54
N ASP A 295 9.12 -2.28 -28.84
CA ASP A 295 10.49 -1.82 -28.51
C ASP A 295 10.75 -1.79 -26.99
N TRP A 296 9.70 -1.67 -26.17
CA TRP A 296 9.86 -1.75 -24.72
C TRP A 296 10.28 -3.15 -24.25
N LYS A 297 9.77 -4.21 -24.90
CA LYS A 297 9.86 -5.58 -24.41
C LYS A 297 10.85 -6.48 -25.15
N ASP A 298 11.24 -6.14 -26.37
CA ASP A 298 12.26 -6.89 -27.09
C ASP A 298 13.67 -6.56 -26.58
N ALA A 299 14.63 -7.45 -26.82
CA ALA A 299 15.94 -7.40 -26.17
C ALA A 299 17.00 -6.65 -27.01
N ASP A 300 16.64 -6.25 -28.23
CA ASP A 300 17.54 -5.53 -29.11
C ASP A 300 17.44 -4.00 -28.87
N GLU A 301 18.12 -3.22 -29.71
CA GLU A 301 18.06 -1.74 -29.68
C GLU A 301 17.57 -1.22 -31.05
N VAL A 302 16.88 -2.07 -31.82
CA VAL A 302 16.45 -1.79 -33.18
C VAL A 302 15.02 -1.26 -33.15
N ARG A 303 14.92 0.05 -33.22
CA ARG A 303 13.65 0.76 -33.29
C ARG A 303 12.74 0.25 -34.41
N ARG A 304 11.50 -0.08 -34.06
CA ARG A 304 10.40 -0.35 -35.01
C ARG A 304 10.00 0.90 -35.80
N PRO A 305 9.30 0.75 -36.95
CA PRO A 305 8.98 1.87 -37.85
C PRO A 305 8.37 3.10 -37.16
N GLN A 306 7.48 2.88 -36.18
CA GLN A 306 6.87 3.94 -35.38
C GLN A 306 7.16 3.81 -33.88
N GLY A 307 8.14 2.98 -33.52
CA GLY A 307 8.49 2.67 -32.14
C GLY A 307 9.41 3.70 -31.50
N ALA A 308 9.98 3.33 -30.36
CA ALA A 308 10.81 4.21 -29.55
C ALA A 308 11.85 3.42 -28.74
N GLU A 309 13.12 3.79 -28.93
CA GLU A 309 14.27 3.23 -28.24
C GLU A 309 14.94 4.30 -27.37
N ALA A 310 16.07 3.97 -26.72
CA ALA A 310 16.79 4.91 -25.86
C ALA A 310 16.95 6.34 -26.42
N PRO A 311 17.29 6.55 -27.72
CA PRO A 311 17.39 7.89 -28.30
C PRO A 311 16.07 8.68 -28.29
N GLU A 312 14.94 8.03 -28.58
CA GLU A 312 13.62 8.66 -28.59
C GLU A 312 13.21 9.11 -27.19
N TYR A 313 13.43 8.26 -26.18
CA TYR A 313 13.15 8.61 -24.78
C TYR A 313 14.01 9.78 -24.32
N GLN A 314 15.30 9.79 -24.69
CA GLN A 314 16.20 10.91 -24.39
C GLN A 314 15.75 12.20 -25.08
N SER A 315 15.33 12.13 -26.35
CA SER A 315 14.83 13.29 -27.09
C SER A 315 13.53 13.85 -26.51
N ALA A 316 12.71 12.98 -25.89
CA ALA A 316 11.51 13.35 -25.14
C ALA A 316 11.81 13.94 -23.75
N GLY A 317 13.08 14.05 -23.36
CA GLY A 317 13.50 14.58 -22.06
C GLY A 317 13.32 13.61 -20.89
N LEU A 318 13.10 12.32 -21.17
CA LEU A 318 12.96 11.29 -20.15
C LEU A 318 14.35 10.84 -19.68
N SER A 319 14.50 10.64 -18.37
CA SER A 319 15.76 10.21 -17.75
C SER A 319 15.98 8.69 -17.77
N TYR A 320 15.06 7.96 -18.41
CA TYR A 320 15.04 6.51 -18.47
C TYR A 320 14.88 6.08 -19.93
N LYS A 321 15.15 4.80 -20.20
CA LYS A 321 15.03 4.16 -21.52
C LYS A 321 14.07 2.98 -21.43
N PRO A 322 13.66 2.36 -22.57
CA PRO A 322 12.87 1.14 -22.51
C PRO A 322 13.60 0.04 -21.73
N ALA A 323 12.83 -0.91 -21.20
CA ALA A 323 13.36 -1.96 -20.33
C ALA A 323 14.19 -2.99 -21.10
N ASN A 324 13.86 -3.18 -22.38
CA ASN A 324 14.36 -4.19 -23.29
C ASN A 324 14.21 -5.61 -22.69
N ALA A 325 13.07 -5.80 -22.03
CA ALA A 325 12.71 -6.99 -21.28
C ALA A 325 11.18 -7.11 -21.18
N PRO A 326 10.63 -8.34 -21.03
CA PRO A 326 9.21 -8.54 -20.82
C PRO A 326 8.67 -7.72 -19.64
N PHE A 327 7.44 -7.22 -19.76
CA PHE A 327 6.75 -6.53 -18.69
C PHE A 327 6.61 -7.45 -17.47
N GLU A 328 7.05 -6.97 -16.30
CA GLU A 328 6.84 -7.66 -15.02
C GLU A 328 5.50 -7.26 -14.39
N THR A 329 5.04 -6.04 -14.69
CA THR A 329 3.76 -5.50 -14.24
C THR A 329 3.06 -4.72 -15.34
N VAL A 330 1.73 -4.67 -15.29
CA VAL A 330 0.95 -3.81 -16.21
C VAL A 330 1.26 -2.32 -15.99
N ALA A 331 1.63 -1.92 -14.77
CA ALA A 331 1.89 -0.52 -14.42
C ALA A 331 3.10 0.08 -15.15
N GLU A 332 4.06 -0.74 -15.58
CA GLU A 332 5.20 -0.31 -16.41
C GLU A 332 4.76 0.27 -17.75
N LEU A 333 3.58 -0.08 -18.25
CA LEU A 333 3.01 0.49 -19.46
C LEU A 333 2.95 2.03 -19.41
N GLN A 334 2.79 2.63 -18.23
CA GLN A 334 2.81 4.08 -18.05
C GLN A 334 4.15 4.73 -18.40
N ARG A 335 5.24 3.96 -18.45
CA ARG A 335 6.57 4.46 -18.82
C ARG A 335 6.79 4.41 -20.33
N VAL A 336 5.98 3.65 -21.07
CA VAL A 336 6.09 3.56 -22.53
C VAL A 336 5.85 4.92 -23.17
N LEU A 337 6.71 5.31 -24.11
CA LEU A 337 6.63 6.60 -24.77
C LEU A 337 5.27 6.77 -25.48
N GLY A 338 4.61 7.90 -25.23
CA GLY A 338 3.29 8.21 -25.76
C GLY A 338 2.12 7.68 -24.92
N MET A 339 2.37 6.86 -23.88
CA MET A 339 1.32 6.42 -22.97
C MET A 339 0.90 7.54 -22.02
N THR A 340 -0.33 8.02 -22.16
CA THR A 340 -0.89 9.03 -21.24
C THR A 340 -1.63 8.36 -20.08
N PRO A 341 -1.82 9.05 -18.94
CA PRO A 341 -2.62 8.51 -17.83
C PRO A 341 -4.04 8.12 -18.23
N ALA A 342 -4.66 8.85 -19.17
CA ALA A 342 -6.00 8.55 -19.67
C ALA A 342 -6.02 7.28 -20.52
N LEU A 343 -5.03 7.10 -21.41
CA LEU A 343 -4.90 5.88 -22.21
C LEU A 343 -4.66 4.67 -21.31
N TYR A 344 -3.72 4.78 -20.36
CA TYR A 344 -3.44 3.73 -19.39
C TYR A 344 -4.69 3.34 -18.60
N ALA A 345 -5.43 4.32 -18.06
CA ALA A 345 -6.66 4.06 -17.31
C ALA A 345 -7.74 3.35 -18.15
N ALA A 346 -7.80 3.61 -19.45
CA ALA A 346 -8.76 2.97 -20.36
C ALA A 346 -8.44 1.49 -20.64
N VAL A 347 -7.16 1.11 -20.66
CA VAL A 347 -6.73 -0.25 -21.05
C VAL A 347 -6.26 -1.13 -19.90
N ALA A 348 -5.81 -0.56 -18.78
CA ALA A 348 -5.13 -1.30 -17.70
C ALA A 348 -5.93 -2.50 -17.18
N ASP A 349 -7.24 -2.34 -17.00
CA ASP A 349 -8.11 -3.42 -16.49
C ASP A 349 -8.26 -4.59 -17.48
N SER A 350 -8.02 -4.33 -18.77
CA SER A 350 -8.12 -5.32 -19.85
C SER A 350 -6.83 -6.13 -20.08
N LEU A 351 -5.73 -5.71 -19.44
CA LEU A 351 -4.39 -6.24 -19.67
C LEU A 351 -3.91 -7.14 -18.53
N THR A 352 -3.00 -8.04 -18.87
CA THR A 352 -2.25 -8.88 -17.93
C THR A 352 -0.83 -9.12 -18.42
N VAL A 353 0.02 -9.65 -17.54
CA VAL A 353 1.34 -10.21 -17.86
C VAL A 353 1.46 -11.68 -17.46
N PHE A 354 0.36 -12.27 -16.95
CA PHE A 354 0.37 -13.58 -16.29
C PHE A 354 -0.22 -14.70 -17.14
N SER A 355 -0.96 -14.37 -18.21
CA SER A 355 -1.67 -15.41 -18.98
C SER A 355 -0.75 -16.25 -19.85
N ARG A 356 0.33 -15.62 -20.36
CA ARG A 356 1.29 -16.19 -21.31
C ARG A 356 0.64 -16.73 -22.58
N GLN A 357 -0.52 -16.18 -22.96
CA GLN A 357 -1.27 -16.57 -24.13
C GLN A 357 -1.31 -15.44 -25.18
N PRO A 358 -1.15 -15.76 -26.48
CA PRO A 358 -1.21 -14.77 -27.54
C PRO A 358 -2.64 -14.28 -27.85
N GLY A 359 -3.65 -15.01 -27.36
CA GLY A 359 -5.06 -14.69 -27.51
C GLY A 359 -5.76 -14.70 -26.17
N VAL A 360 -7.06 -14.42 -26.19
CA VAL A 360 -7.93 -14.37 -25.01
C VAL A 360 -8.97 -15.47 -25.05
N ASN A 361 -9.47 -15.85 -23.89
CA ASN A 361 -10.59 -16.74 -23.72
C ASN A 361 -11.91 -15.94 -23.61
N PRO A 362 -12.79 -15.98 -24.64
CA PRO A 362 -14.05 -15.24 -24.65
C PRO A 362 -14.99 -15.56 -23.49
N ALA A 363 -14.87 -16.76 -22.91
CA ALA A 363 -15.67 -17.19 -21.76
C ALA A 363 -15.47 -16.28 -20.54
N TYR A 364 -14.28 -15.70 -20.37
CA TYR A 364 -13.93 -14.84 -19.23
C TYR A 364 -13.62 -13.39 -19.63
N ALA A 365 -13.57 -13.10 -20.93
CA ALA A 365 -13.25 -11.77 -21.44
C ALA A 365 -14.35 -10.74 -21.17
N SER A 366 -13.92 -9.50 -20.89
CA SER A 366 -14.83 -8.36 -20.78
C SER A 366 -15.36 -7.94 -22.15
N ARG A 367 -16.44 -7.14 -22.18
CA ARG A 367 -16.99 -6.59 -23.42
C ARG A 367 -15.94 -5.84 -24.24
N THR A 368 -15.14 -5.01 -23.58
CA THR A 368 -14.06 -4.23 -24.21
C THR A 368 -13.05 -5.13 -24.91
N ILE A 369 -12.64 -6.24 -24.26
CA ILE A 369 -11.69 -7.20 -24.82
C ILE A 369 -12.31 -7.95 -26.00
N LEU A 370 -13.58 -8.35 -25.89
CA LEU A 370 -14.28 -9.03 -26.98
C LEU A 370 -14.40 -8.15 -28.23
N LEU A 371 -14.60 -6.83 -28.06
CA LEU A 371 -14.60 -5.87 -29.16
C LEU A 371 -13.22 -5.66 -29.80
N ALA A 372 -12.14 -5.91 -29.05
CA ALA A 372 -10.78 -5.85 -29.59
C ALA A 372 -10.45 -7.06 -30.49
N LEU A 373 -11.24 -8.13 -30.44
CA LEU A 373 -11.04 -9.30 -31.31
C LEU A 373 -11.29 -8.93 -32.79
N PRO A 374 -10.47 -9.44 -33.71
CA PRO A 374 -10.67 -9.21 -35.14
C PRO A 374 -12.07 -9.62 -35.58
N ASN A 375 -12.71 -8.78 -36.40
CA ASN A 375 -14.06 -8.97 -36.95
C ASN A 375 -15.20 -8.97 -35.91
N ALA A 376 -14.95 -8.62 -34.65
CA ALA A 376 -15.98 -8.46 -33.64
C ALA A 376 -16.80 -7.18 -33.85
N THR A 377 -18.12 -7.32 -34.00
CA THR A 377 -19.05 -6.18 -34.00
C THR A 377 -19.76 -6.07 -32.64
N PRO A 378 -20.21 -4.85 -32.25
CA PRO A 378 -20.96 -4.66 -31.02
C PRO A 378 -22.16 -5.61 -30.88
N GLU A 379 -22.90 -5.84 -31.97
CA GLU A 379 -24.09 -6.67 -31.97
C GLU A 379 -23.77 -8.13 -31.65
N VAL A 380 -22.70 -8.66 -32.25
CA VAL A 380 -22.25 -10.04 -32.01
C VAL A 380 -21.73 -10.20 -30.58
N VAL A 381 -20.96 -9.23 -30.08
CA VAL A 381 -20.43 -9.25 -28.72
C VAL A 381 -21.55 -9.19 -27.69
N ASP A 382 -22.53 -8.29 -27.89
CA ASP A 382 -23.63 -8.11 -26.95
C ASP A 382 -24.56 -9.33 -26.93
N ALA A 383 -24.85 -9.92 -28.09
CA ALA A 383 -25.60 -11.18 -28.18
C ALA A 383 -24.86 -12.33 -27.48
N TYR A 384 -23.55 -12.44 -27.68
CA TYR A 384 -22.73 -13.46 -27.02
C TYR A 384 -22.71 -13.28 -25.49
N ILE A 385 -22.53 -12.05 -24.99
CA ILE A 385 -22.50 -11.78 -23.54
C ILE A 385 -23.86 -12.12 -22.92
N ALA A 386 -24.96 -11.79 -23.57
CA ALA A 386 -26.30 -12.15 -23.10
C ALA A 386 -26.45 -13.68 -22.99
N GLN A 387 -26.09 -14.42 -24.05
CA GLN A 387 -26.15 -15.88 -24.05
C GLN A 387 -25.22 -16.51 -23.00
N ARG A 388 -24.03 -15.94 -22.81
CA ARG A 388 -23.06 -16.37 -21.81
C ARG A 388 -23.59 -16.19 -20.39
N ASN A 389 -24.17 -15.04 -20.09
CA ASN A 389 -24.71 -14.74 -18.78
C ASN A 389 -25.94 -15.62 -18.46
N ASP A 390 -26.81 -15.86 -19.44
CA ASP A 390 -27.94 -16.79 -19.30
C ASP A 390 -27.48 -18.22 -19.05
N ALA A 391 -26.43 -18.67 -19.76
CA ALA A 391 -25.85 -19.98 -19.54
C ALA A 391 -25.27 -20.13 -18.13
N LEU A 392 -24.55 -19.12 -17.63
CA LEU A 392 -24.05 -19.08 -16.25
C LEU A 392 -25.18 -19.13 -15.23
N ALA A 393 -26.21 -18.31 -15.39
CA ALA A 393 -27.37 -18.27 -14.50
C ALA A 393 -28.10 -19.63 -14.44
N GLN A 394 -28.16 -20.34 -15.56
CA GLN A 394 -28.82 -21.64 -15.68
C GLN A 394 -27.87 -22.83 -15.46
N ARG A 395 -26.60 -22.59 -15.12
CA ARG A 395 -25.54 -23.62 -14.96
C ARG A 395 -25.41 -24.53 -16.19
N ARG A 396 -25.57 -23.96 -17.38
CA ARG A 396 -25.43 -24.65 -18.68
C ARG A 396 -23.99 -24.50 -19.20
N PRO A 397 -23.55 -25.38 -20.12
CA PRO A 397 -22.30 -25.20 -20.83
C PRO A 397 -22.22 -23.81 -21.48
N LEU A 398 -21.07 -23.16 -21.37
CA LEU A 398 -20.88 -21.83 -21.94
C LEU A 398 -20.92 -21.88 -23.48
N PRO A 399 -21.57 -20.90 -24.13
CA PRO A 399 -21.60 -20.83 -25.58
C PRO A 399 -20.20 -20.58 -26.14
N ALA A 400 -19.94 -21.11 -27.34
CA ALA A 400 -18.75 -20.77 -28.10
C ALA A 400 -18.87 -19.34 -28.66
N PHE A 401 -17.75 -18.61 -28.69
CA PHE A 401 -17.72 -17.31 -29.33
C PHE A 401 -17.80 -17.48 -30.86
N PRO A 402 -18.68 -16.77 -31.57
CA PRO A 402 -19.03 -17.11 -32.95
C PRO A 402 -17.98 -16.73 -34.00
N ILE A 403 -16.98 -15.91 -33.66
CA ILE A 403 -16.03 -15.33 -34.63
C ILE A 403 -14.66 -16.01 -34.60
N ALA A 404 -14.15 -16.28 -33.39
CA ALA A 404 -12.79 -16.79 -33.20
C ALA A 404 -12.76 -17.85 -32.11
N ALA A 405 -11.96 -18.90 -32.34
CA ALA A 405 -11.61 -19.83 -31.29
C ALA A 405 -10.80 -19.10 -30.22
N GLY A 406 -11.29 -19.16 -28.98
CA GLY A 406 -10.63 -18.58 -27.83
C GLY A 406 -9.41 -19.38 -27.38
N ALA A 407 -8.53 -18.73 -26.63
CA ALA A 407 -7.52 -19.42 -25.87
C ALA A 407 -8.15 -20.34 -24.80
N ALA A 408 -7.44 -21.40 -24.42
CA ALA A 408 -7.90 -22.32 -23.38
C ALA A 408 -7.77 -21.68 -21.98
N PRO A 409 -8.61 -22.06 -20.99
CA PRO A 409 -8.41 -21.65 -19.61
C PRO A 409 -7.06 -22.14 -19.07
N ILE A 410 -6.43 -21.35 -18.20
CA ILE A 410 -5.05 -21.58 -17.73
C ILE A 410 -4.94 -21.83 -16.23
N ASN A 411 -6.04 -21.77 -15.48
CA ASN A 411 -6.06 -21.90 -14.01
C ASN A 411 -5.13 -20.89 -13.30
N VAL A 412 -4.94 -19.73 -13.92
CA VAL A 412 -4.32 -18.55 -13.30
C VAL A 412 -5.44 -17.58 -13.01
N TRP A 413 -5.70 -17.32 -11.74
CA TRP A 413 -6.87 -16.57 -11.31
C TRP A 413 -6.46 -15.28 -10.64
N ARG A 414 -7.10 -14.19 -11.04
CA ARG A 414 -7.11 -12.97 -10.25
C ARG A 414 -8.25 -13.03 -9.28
N ILE A 415 -7.90 -13.04 -8.00
CA ILE A 415 -8.82 -13.09 -6.88
C ILE A 415 -8.84 -11.73 -6.24
N ARG A 416 -10.05 -11.23 -5.99
CA ARG A 416 -10.29 -10.03 -5.22
C ARG A 416 -11.12 -10.39 -4.01
N ALA A 417 -10.60 -10.08 -2.83
CA ALA A 417 -11.28 -10.32 -1.56
C ALA A 417 -11.39 -9.02 -0.78
N GLU A 418 -12.60 -8.74 -0.32
CA GLU A 418 -12.95 -7.62 0.54
C GLU A 418 -13.38 -8.17 1.89
N ALA A 419 -12.84 -7.62 2.97
CA ALA A 419 -13.28 -7.93 4.33
C ALA A 419 -13.66 -6.64 5.04
N THR A 420 -14.89 -6.59 5.55
CA THR A 420 -15.44 -5.48 6.32
C THR A 420 -15.73 -5.96 7.74
N THR A 421 -15.00 -5.43 8.72
CA THR A 421 -15.17 -5.79 10.14
C THR A 421 -16.46 -5.20 10.72
N ALA A 422 -16.90 -5.72 11.87
CA ALA A 422 -18.06 -5.19 12.61
C ALA A 422 -17.95 -3.68 12.95
N ASP A 423 -16.73 -3.16 13.10
CA ASP A 423 -16.45 -1.75 13.35
C ASP A 423 -16.55 -0.89 12.07
N GLY A 424 -16.85 -1.49 10.92
CA GLY A 424 -16.95 -0.83 9.61
C GLY A 424 -15.62 -0.59 8.90
N VAL A 425 -14.53 -1.22 9.36
CA VAL A 425 -13.22 -1.10 8.69
C VAL A 425 -13.16 -2.11 7.55
N THR A 426 -13.02 -1.60 6.33
CA THR A 426 -12.89 -2.41 5.12
C THR A 426 -11.44 -2.46 4.64
N PHE A 427 -10.97 -3.66 4.28
CA PHE A 427 -9.71 -3.86 3.58
C PHE A 427 -9.93 -4.75 2.35
N ILE A 428 -9.23 -4.45 1.26
CA ILE A 428 -9.35 -5.18 -0.01
C ILE A 428 -8.00 -5.73 -0.42
N ARG A 429 -7.93 -7.03 -0.63
CA ARG A 429 -6.78 -7.76 -1.17
C ARG A 429 -7.04 -8.14 -2.61
N GLU A 430 -6.06 -7.88 -3.47
CA GLU A 430 -6.01 -8.46 -4.81
C GLU A 430 -4.77 -9.34 -4.93
N ALA A 431 -4.97 -10.54 -5.46
CA ALA A 431 -3.91 -11.49 -5.71
C ALA A 431 -4.09 -12.16 -7.07
N VAL A 432 -2.99 -12.45 -7.75
CA VAL A 432 -3.00 -13.37 -8.90
C VAL A 432 -2.33 -14.65 -8.46
N ILE A 433 -3.04 -15.76 -8.60
CA ILE A 433 -2.60 -17.08 -8.13
C ILE A 433 -2.64 -18.04 -9.30
N GLY A 434 -1.58 -18.82 -9.47
CA GLY A 434 -1.51 -19.89 -10.46
C GLY A 434 -1.25 -21.26 -9.81
N PRO A 435 -1.28 -22.33 -10.60
CA PRO A 435 -0.89 -23.66 -10.12
C PRO A 435 0.57 -23.63 -9.69
N GLY A 436 0.87 -24.22 -8.53
CA GLY A 436 2.26 -24.36 -8.11
C GLY A 436 2.93 -25.61 -8.68
N GLY A 437 4.26 -25.66 -8.54
CA GLY A 437 5.09 -26.70 -9.16
C GLY A 437 5.25 -27.98 -8.35
N ASP A 438 4.71 -28.04 -7.12
CA ASP A 438 4.86 -29.18 -6.21
C ASP A 438 3.63 -29.35 -5.31
N VAL A 439 3.44 -30.55 -4.75
CA VAL A 439 2.32 -30.94 -3.88
C VAL A 439 2.29 -30.10 -2.60
N LEU A 440 3.46 -29.72 -2.06
CA LEU A 440 3.56 -28.85 -0.88
C LEU A 440 3.15 -27.39 -1.16
N HIS A 441 3.22 -26.98 -2.43
CA HIS A 441 2.86 -25.65 -2.89
C HIS A 441 1.82 -25.79 -3.99
N ALA A 442 0.61 -26.22 -3.63
CA ALA A 442 -0.47 -26.46 -4.59
C ALA A 442 -0.77 -25.20 -5.45
N VAL A 443 -0.53 -24.01 -4.89
CA VAL A 443 -0.65 -22.73 -5.57
C VAL A 443 0.61 -21.89 -5.44
N THR A 444 0.85 -21.01 -6.41
CA THR A 444 1.88 -19.96 -6.37
C THR A 444 1.25 -18.59 -6.52
N VAL A 445 1.64 -17.66 -5.65
CA VAL A 445 1.21 -16.26 -5.73
C VAL A 445 2.11 -15.52 -6.71
N LEU A 446 1.53 -15.01 -7.79
CA LEU A 446 2.20 -14.23 -8.84
C LEU A 446 2.11 -12.72 -8.59
N LEU A 447 1.04 -12.28 -7.93
CA LEU A 447 0.82 -10.89 -7.53
C LEU A 447 0.16 -10.85 -6.16
N TRP A 448 0.56 -9.90 -5.32
CA TRP A 448 -0.05 -9.65 -4.01
C TRP A 448 -0.06 -8.15 -3.71
N GLN A 449 -1.23 -7.52 -3.71
CA GLN A 449 -1.34 -6.07 -3.55
C GLN A 449 -2.62 -5.66 -2.82
N GLU A 450 -2.68 -4.41 -2.36
CA GLU A 450 -3.94 -3.82 -1.89
C GLU A 450 -4.80 -3.47 -3.11
N GLY A 451 -6.07 -3.84 -3.10
CA GLY A 451 -7.00 -3.57 -4.20
C GLY A 451 -7.58 -2.15 -4.17
N ASP A 452 -8.22 -1.74 -5.27
CA ASP A 452 -8.98 -0.48 -5.29
C ASP A 452 -10.17 -0.54 -4.31
N ARG A 453 -10.54 0.60 -3.74
CA ARG A 453 -11.60 0.80 -2.73
C ARG A 453 -13.03 0.59 -3.25
N ARG A 454 -13.21 0.07 -4.47
CA ARG A 454 -14.53 -0.20 -5.06
C ARG A 454 -15.20 -1.40 -4.41
N VAL A 455 -15.97 -1.18 -3.36
CA VAL A 455 -16.65 -2.24 -2.60
C VAL A 455 -17.61 -3.05 -3.49
N PHE A 456 -17.70 -4.36 -3.29
CA PHE A 456 -18.75 -5.16 -3.93
C PHE A 456 -20.13 -4.75 -3.39
N THR A 457 -21.14 -4.65 -4.27
CA THR A 457 -22.51 -4.34 -3.82
C THR A 457 -23.21 -5.63 -3.41
N PRO A 458 -23.54 -5.84 -2.12
CA PRO A 458 -24.24 -7.05 -1.70
C PRO A 458 -25.63 -7.12 -2.35
N PRO A 459 -26.13 -8.32 -2.66
CA PRO A 459 -27.50 -8.50 -3.14
C PRO A 459 -28.51 -7.97 -2.10
N PRO A 460 -29.66 -7.42 -2.52
CA PRO A 460 -30.66 -6.94 -1.59
C PRO A 460 -31.18 -8.09 -0.71
N GLY A 461 -31.13 -7.91 0.62
CA GLY A 461 -31.64 -8.87 1.61
C GLY A 461 -30.58 -9.62 2.43
N THR A 462 -29.29 -9.35 2.25
CA THR A 462 -28.19 -9.95 3.06
C THR A 462 -27.64 -8.99 4.13
N GLN A 463 -28.52 -8.23 4.82
CA GLN A 463 -28.14 -7.38 5.97
C GLN A 463 -28.69 -7.93 7.26
#